data_AF-S4PR46-F1
#
_entry.id   AF-S4PR46-F1
#
_cell.length_a   1.000
_cell.length_b   1.000
_cell.length_c   1.000
_cell.angle_alpha   90.00
_cell.angle_beta   90.00
_cell.angle_gamma   90.00
#
_symmetry.space_group_name_H-M   'P 1'
#
loop_
_entity.id
_entity.type
_entity.pdbx_description
1 polymer ?
#
loop_
_entity_poly.entity_id
_entity_poly.type
_entity_poly.pdbx_seq_one_letter_code
_entity_poly.pdbx_strand_id
1 'polypeptide(L)'
;MECLNKNVFVNKGEKAVVVSQWTSVLNLVERELKAARVRSVTLRGDVPVPARASLITALNDPRSDVRVMLLSLCAGGVGLNLCGANHLLLLDPHWNPQLEEQAQDRIYRVGQVKHVHIYRFMCVDTVE
;
A
#
# COMPACT_ATOMS: atom_id res chain seq x y z
N MET A 1 -1.41 0.69 13.28
CA MET A 1 -0.22 1.59 13.23
C MET A 1 1.07 0.92 13.69
N GLU A 2 1.06 -0.01 14.64
CA GLU A 2 2.31 -0.61 15.18
C GLU A 2 3.25 -1.20 14.12
N CYS A 3 2.73 -2.00 13.18
CA CYS A 3 3.53 -2.61 12.12
C CYS A 3 4.27 -1.57 11.26
N LEU A 4 3.61 -0.46 10.91
CA LEU A 4 4.22 0.63 10.14
C LEU A 4 5.29 1.35 10.97
N ASN A 5 5.01 1.60 12.25
CA ASN A 5 5.98 2.24 13.15
C ASN A 5 7.26 1.42 13.26
N LYS A 6 7.16 0.11 13.51
CA LYS A 6 8.31 -0.78 13.73
C LYS A 6 9.13 -1.04 12.46
N ASN A 7 8.46 -1.30 11.33
CA ASN A 7 9.13 -1.80 10.13
C ASN A 7 9.38 -0.71 9.08
N VAL A 8 8.51 0.30 9.00
CA VAL A 8 8.58 1.31 7.94
C VAL A 8 9.19 2.59 8.51
N PHE A 9 8.60 3.19 9.54
CA PHE A 9 8.98 4.55 9.93
C PHE A 9 10.33 4.65 10.65
N VAL A 10 10.85 3.56 11.22
CA VAL A 10 12.23 3.52 11.77
C VAL A 10 13.28 3.72 10.67
N ASN A 11 13.13 3.05 9.53
CA ASN A 11 14.07 3.18 8.41
C ASN A 11 13.53 4.17 7.37
N LYS A 12 14.22 5.30 7.20
CA LYS A 12 13.82 6.34 6.23
C LYS A 12 13.73 5.84 4.78
N GLY A 13 14.44 4.76 4.45
CA GLY A 13 14.41 4.15 3.12
C GLY A 13 13.19 3.28 2.85
N GLU A 14 12.47 2.81 3.87
CA GLU A 14 11.36 1.88 3.67
C GLU A 14 10.06 2.60 3.34
N LYS A 15 9.27 2.02 2.43
CA LYS A 15 7.96 2.53 2.04
C LYS A 15 6.96 1.38 2.00
N ALA A 16 5.69 1.73 2.25
CA ALA A 16 4.62 0.74 2.36
C ALA A 16 3.47 1.00 1.39
N VAL A 17 2.84 -0.08 0.95
CA VAL A 17 1.54 -0.08 0.31
C VAL A 17 0.56 -0.73 1.27
N VAL A 18 -0.52 -0.03 1.61
CA VAL A 18 -1.60 -0.54 2.44
C VAL A 18 -2.78 -0.81 1.51
N VAL A 19 -3.25 -2.05 1.50
CA VAL A 19 -4.28 -2.55 0.60
C VAL A 19 -5.52 -2.91 1.39
N SER A 20 -6.68 -2.54 0.86
CA SER A 20 -7.99 -2.88 1.40
C SER A 20 -9.02 -2.92 0.28
N GLN A 21 -10.02 -3.80 0.38
CA GLN A 21 -11.19 -3.75 -0.51
C GLN A 21 -12.15 -2.60 -0.13
N TRP A 22 -12.08 -2.11 1.11
CA TRP A 22 -12.99 -1.10 1.66
C TRP A 22 -12.36 0.30 1.65
N THR A 23 -12.93 1.22 0.86
CA THR A 23 -12.45 2.62 0.82
C THR A 23 -12.65 3.35 2.15
N SER A 24 -13.64 2.96 2.94
CA SER A 24 -13.87 3.45 4.30
C SER A 24 -12.72 3.12 5.25
N VAL A 25 -12.15 1.91 5.16
CA VAL A 25 -10.97 1.50 5.93
C VAL A 25 -9.76 2.33 5.49
N LEU A 26 -9.56 2.54 4.19
CA LEU A 26 -8.50 3.41 3.69
C LEU A 26 -8.64 4.86 4.20
N ASN A 27 -9.86 5.41 4.27
CA ASN A 27 -10.10 6.74 4.86
C ASN A 27 -9.68 6.81 6.33
N LEU A 28 -9.96 5.74 7.10
CA LEU A 28 -9.56 5.67 8.50
C LEU A 28 -8.03 5.66 8.63
N VAL A 29 -7.35 4.84 7.83
CA VAL A 29 -5.89 4.79 7.82
C VAL A 29 -5.28 6.12 7.38
N GLU A 30 -5.85 6.78 6.38
CA GLU A 30 -5.42 8.11 5.92
C GLU A 30 -5.50 9.15 7.03
N ARG A 31 -6.59 9.13 7.81
CA ARG A 31 -6.77 10.02 8.97
C ARG A 31 -5.68 9.79 10.02
N GLU A 32 -5.38 8.53 10.34
CA GLU A 32 -4.34 8.16 11.30
C GLU A 32 -2.93 8.55 10.81
N LEU A 33 -2.64 8.33 9.53
CA LEU A 33 -1.37 8.76 8.91
C LEU A 33 -1.21 10.28 8.96
N LYS A 34 -2.29 11.03 8.68
CA LYS A 34 -2.30 12.49 8.77
C LYS A 34 -2.07 12.98 10.20
N ALA A 35 -2.71 12.35 11.18
CA ALA A 35 -2.49 12.65 12.60
C ALA A 35 -1.03 12.39 13.02
N ALA A 36 -0.43 11.32 12.50
CA ALA A 36 0.98 10.99 12.69
C ALA A 36 1.96 11.82 11.84
N ARG A 37 1.47 12.78 11.04
CA ARG A 37 2.26 13.61 10.11
C ARG A 37 3.07 12.80 9.09
N VAL A 38 2.57 11.62 8.71
CA VAL A 38 3.14 10.79 7.67
C VAL A 38 2.53 11.17 6.33
N ARG A 39 3.38 11.43 5.34
CA ARG A 39 2.93 11.78 3.99
C ARG A 39 2.55 10.51 3.26
N SER A 40 1.29 10.47 2.81
CA SER A 40 0.71 9.36 2.08
C SER A 40 -0.01 9.81 0.82
N VAL A 41 -0.14 8.88 -0.11
CA VAL A 41 -0.94 9.05 -1.34
C VAL A 41 -1.98 7.96 -1.42
N THR A 42 -3.10 8.23 -2.08
CA THR A 42 -4.23 7.31 -2.13
C THR A 42 -4.62 7.04 -3.57
N LEU A 43 -4.60 5.77 -3.97
CA LEU A 43 -4.97 5.30 -5.30
C LEU A 43 -6.24 4.43 -5.21
N ARG A 44 -7.33 4.99 -5.71
CA ARG A 44 -8.66 4.38 -5.74
C ARG A 44 -9.22 4.37 -7.17
N GLY A 45 -10.33 3.66 -7.37
CA GLY A 45 -10.96 3.52 -8.69
C GLY A 45 -11.43 4.85 -9.30
N ASP A 46 -11.80 5.82 -8.45
CA ASP A 46 -12.25 7.16 -8.80
C ASP A 46 -11.10 8.12 -9.20
N VAL A 47 -9.85 7.74 -8.96
CA VAL A 47 -8.69 8.55 -9.37
C VAL A 47 -8.57 8.51 -10.90
N PRO A 48 -8.61 9.67 -11.59
CA PRO A 48 -8.47 9.73 -13.05
C PRO A 48 -7.15 9.13 -13.52
N VAL A 49 -7.16 8.40 -14.63
CA VAL A 49 -5.97 7.72 -15.20
C VAL A 49 -4.74 8.64 -15.31
N PRO A 50 -4.84 9.90 -15.79
CA PRO A 50 -3.69 10.79 -15.89
C PRO A 50 -3.06 11.14 -14.53
N ALA A 51 -3.87 11.18 -13.46
CA ALA A 51 -3.39 11.50 -12.11
C ALA A 51 -2.70 10.30 -11.43
N ARG A 52 -2.92 9.06 -11.90
CA ARG A 52 -2.32 7.87 -11.28
C ARG A 52 -0.80 7.86 -11.41
N ALA A 53 -0.29 8.32 -12.56
CA ALA A 53 1.14 8.34 -12.84
C ALA A 53 1.93 9.17 -11.82
N SER A 54 1.42 10.34 -11.40
CA SER A 54 2.11 11.18 -10.43
C SER A 54 2.16 10.54 -9.04
N LEU A 55 1.11 9.83 -8.63
CA LEU A 55 1.08 9.11 -7.35
C LEU A 55 2.10 7.96 -7.32
N ILE A 56 2.20 7.21 -8.43
CA ILE A 56 3.16 6.12 -8.59
C ILE A 56 4.58 6.67 -8.56
N THR A 57 4.85 7.75 -9.32
CA THR A 57 6.16 8.41 -9.32
C THR A 57 6.55 8.90 -7.93
N ALA A 58 5.62 9.51 -7.18
CA ALA A 58 5.90 9.95 -5.82
C ALA A 58 6.26 8.78 -4.88
N LEU A 59 5.57 7.64 -4.99
CA LEU A 59 5.93 6.45 -4.21
C LEU A 59 7.30 5.90 -4.64
N ASN A 60 7.58 5.84 -5.94
CA ASN A 60 8.80 5.24 -6.48
C ASN A 60 10.06 6.11 -6.32
N ASP A 61 9.92 7.42 -6.21
CA ASP A 61 11.05 8.33 -6.04
C ASP A 61 11.64 8.19 -4.61
N PRO A 62 12.91 7.75 -4.46
CA PRO A 62 13.56 7.65 -3.15
C PRO A 62 13.74 9.00 -2.45
N ARG A 63 13.64 10.13 -3.17
CA ARG A 63 13.73 11.50 -2.63
C ARG A 63 12.38 12.05 -2.19
N SER A 64 11.27 11.41 -2.57
CA SER A 64 9.93 11.83 -2.16
C SER A 64 9.71 11.62 -0.67
N ASP A 65 8.99 12.56 -0.06
CA ASP A 65 8.51 12.49 1.33
C ASP A 65 7.39 11.45 1.51
N VAL A 66 6.79 10.95 0.42
CA VAL A 66 5.73 9.94 0.46
C VAL A 66 6.27 8.61 0.97
N ARG A 67 5.75 8.18 2.12
CA ARG A 67 6.14 6.94 2.82
C ARG A 67 5.13 5.81 2.65
N VAL A 68 3.85 6.15 2.44
CA VAL A 68 2.76 5.18 2.39
C VAL A 68 1.85 5.45 1.18
N MET A 69 1.50 4.41 0.44
CA MET A 69 0.41 4.44 -0.53
C MET A 69 -0.78 3.63 -0.04
N LEU A 70 -1.96 4.21 -0.05
CA LEU A 70 -3.23 3.54 0.21
C LEU A 70 -3.82 3.08 -1.11
N LEU A 71 -3.99 1.77 -1.29
CA LEU A 71 -4.43 1.15 -2.53
C LEU A 71 -5.76 0.43 -2.31
N SER A 72 -6.78 0.79 -3.09
CA SER A 72 -8.01 -0.01 -3.14
C SER A 72 -7.77 -1.26 -4.00
N LEU A 73 -8.14 -2.43 -3.49
CA LEU A 73 -7.97 -3.70 -4.20
C LEU A 73 -8.69 -3.71 -5.56
N CYS A 74 -9.86 -3.07 -5.65
CA CYS A 74 -10.63 -2.93 -6.88
C CYS A 74 -9.99 -1.98 -7.92
N ALA A 75 -9.02 -1.14 -7.51
CA ALA A 75 -8.24 -0.33 -8.45
C ALA A 75 -7.13 -1.14 -9.16
N GLY A 76 -6.96 -2.42 -8.80
CA GLY A 76 -5.88 -3.32 -9.21
C GLY A 76 -5.90 -3.82 -10.65
N GLY A 77 -6.95 -3.53 -11.43
CA GLY A 77 -7.03 -3.85 -12.87
C GLY A 77 -6.04 -3.08 -13.76
N VAL A 78 -5.25 -2.18 -13.17
CA VAL A 78 -4.22 -1.39 -13.89
C VAL A 78 -2.84 -1.96 -13.60
N GLY A 79 -2.02 -2.10 -14.63
CA GLY A 79 -0.62 -2.53 -14.57
C GLY A 79 0.28 -1.58 -13.77
N LEU A 80 0.16 -1.53 -12.44
CA LEU A 80 0.96 -0.64 -11.59
C LEU A 80 2.37 -1.23 -11.35
N ASN A 81 3.37 -0.35 -11.29
CA ASN A 81 4.73 -0.69 -10.87
C ASN A 81 5.05 0.10 -9.59
N LEU A 82 5.09 -0.58 -8.45
CA LEU A 82 5.26 0.02 -7.12
C LEU A 82 6.58 -0.40 -6.45
N CYS A 83 7.62 -0.69 -7.25
CA CYS A 83 8.93 -1.16 -6.76
C CYS A 83 9.66 -0.20 -5.78
N GLY A 84 9.23 1.05 -5.62
CA GLY A 84 9.79 1.92 -4.57
C GLY A 84 9.33 1.59 -3.16
N ALA A 85 8.23 0.83 -3.03
CA ALA A 85 7.78 0.25 -1.78
C ALA A 85 8.15 -1.22 -1.71
N ASN A 86 8.39 -1.69 -0.48
CA ASN A 86 8.84 -3.04 -0.20
C ASN A 86 8.06 -3.68 0.97
N HIS A 87 7.19 -2.93 1.63
CA HIS A 87 6.22 -3.48 2.56
C HIS A 87 4.83 -3.42 1.96
N LEU A 88 4.08 -4.52 2.01
CA LEU A 88 2.66 -4.55 1.62
C LEU A 88 1.82 -5.09 2.77
N LEU A 89 0.79 -4.33 3.14
CA LEU A 89 -0.12 -4.64 4.24
C LEU A 89 -1.50 -4.91 3.66
N LEU A 90 -1.95 -6.16 3.69
CA LEU A 90 -3.31 -6.57 3.36
C LEU A 90 -4.16 -6.47 4.64
N LEU A 91 -5.00 -5.43 4.74
CA LEU A 91 -5.78 -5.16 5.95
C LEU A 91 -6.98 -6.08 6.13
N ASP A 92 -7.56 -6.52 5.03
CA ASP A 92 -8.73 -7.37 4.99
C ASP A 92 -8.53 -8.44 3.91
N PRO A 93 -8.92 -9.69 4.18
CA PRO A 93 -8.87 -10.75 3.19
C PRO A 93 -9.93 -10.53 2.11
N HIS A 94 -9.60 -10.96 0.89
CA HIS A 94 -10.51 -10.96 -0.23
C HIS A 94 -10.84 -12.40 -0.62
N TRP A 95 -12.10 -12.67 -0.97
CA TRP A 95 -12.56 -14.01 -1.32
C TRP A 95 -11.84 -14.61 -2.54
N ASN A 96 -11.37 -13.74 -3.44
CA ASN A 96 -10.54 -14.12 -4.59
C ASN A 96 -9.05 -13.92 -4.26
N PRO A 97 -8.28 -14.99 -3.99
CA PRO A 97 -6.86 -14.89 -3.64
C PRO A 97 -6.01 -14.35 -4.79
N GLN A 98 -6.45 -14.49 -6.04
CA GLN A 98 -5.73 -14.01 -7.21
C GLN A 98 -5.59 -12.48 -7.19
N LEU A 99 -6.55 -11.76 -6.62
CA LEU A 99 -6.46 -10.31 -6.50
C LEU A 99 -5.42 -9.88 -5.47
N GLU A 100 -5.26 -10.65 -4.39
CA GLU A 100 -4.21 -10.41 -3.40
C GLU A 100 -2.83 -10.69 -3.99
N GLU A 101 -2.67 -11.81 -4.70
CA GLU A 101 -1.42 -12.16 -5.39
C GLU A 101 -1.04 -11.07 -6.41
N GLN A 102 -2.01 -10.61 -7.21
CA GLN A 102 -1.79 -9.50 -8.14
C GLN A 102 -1.38 -8.19 -7.45
N ALA A 103 -1.86 -7.94 -6.23
CA ALA A 103 -1.43 -6.80 -5.44
C ALA A 103 0.02 -6.96 -4.94
N GLN A 104 0.40 -8.16 -4.51
CA GLN A 104 1.77 -8.51 -4.10
C GLN A 104 2.76 -8.33 -5.27
N ASP A 105 2.38 -8.78 -6.47
CA ASP A 105 3.15 -8.65 -7.71
C ASP A 105 3.38 -7.18 -8.15
N ARG A 106 2.70 -6.21 -7.53
CA ARG A 106 2.97 -4.78 -7.79
C ARG A 106 4.24 -4.29 -7.12
N ILE A 107 4.65 -4.92 -6.02
CA ILE A 107 5.85 -4.55 -5.26
C ILE A 107 6.96 -5.59 -5.38
N TYR A 108 6.59 -6.87 -5.52
CA TYR A 108 7.51 -7.97 -5.80
C TYR A 108 7.60 -8.14 -7.32
N ARG A 109 8.41 -7.29 -7.95
CA ARG A 109 8.52 -7.21 -9.41
C ARG A 109 9.97 -6.93 -9.81
N VAL A 110 10.28 -7.26 -11.07
CA VAL A 110 11.56 -6.87 -11.70
C VAL A 110 11.81 -5.36 -11.52
N GLY A 111 12.96 -5.02 -10.96
CA GLY A 111 13.33 -3.65 -10.57
C GLY A 111 13.27 -3.38 -9.07
N GLN A 112 12.73 -4.31 -8.27
CA GLN A 112 12.85 -4.27 -6.81
C GLN A 112 14.28 -4.60 -6.38
N VAL A 113 14.83 -3.81 -5.46
CA VAL A 113 16.19 -3.97 -4.92
C VAL A 113 16.21 -4.26 -3.41
N LYS A 114 15.07 -4.11 -2.74
CA LYS A 114 14.92 -4.34 -1.30
C LYS A 114 14.19 -5.65 -1.03
N HIS A 115 14.40 -6.20 0.17
CA HIS A 115 13.59 -7.31 0.65
C HIS A 115 12.12 -6.89 0.76
N VAL A 116 11.25 -7.72 0.18
CA VAL A 116 9.81 -7.53 0.20
C VAL A 116 9.21 -8.25 1.40
N HIS A 117 8.34 -7.54 2.12
CA HIS A 117 7.60 -8.05 3.26
C HIS A 117 6.10 -7.91 3.00
N ILE A 118 5.39 -9.04 3.03
CA ILE A 118 3.93 -9.08 2.91
C ILE A 118 3.35 -9.38 4.29
N TYR A 119 2.44 -8.52 4.75
CA TYR A 119 1.72 -8.68 6.01
C TYR A 119 0.24 -8.87 5.70
N ARG A 120 -0.34 -9.94 6.23
CA ARG A 120 -1.79 -10.20 6.16
C ARG A 120 -2.37 -10.08 7.56
N PHE A 121 -3.31 -9.16 7.74
CA PHE A 121 -3.99 -8.95 9.00
C PHE A 121 -5.24 -9.84 9.04
N MET A 122 -5.47 -10.48 10.18
CA MET A 122 -6.64 -11.32 10.45
C MET A 122 -7.07 -11.11 11.90
N CYS A 123 -8.37 -11.04 12.13
CA CYS A 123 -8.92 -11.04 13.47
C CYS A 123 -9.04 -12.47 14.04
N VAL A 124 -8.46 -12.70 15.22
CA VAL A 124 -8.55 -13.97 15.94
C VAL A 124 -9.99 -14.22 16.39
N ASP A 125 -10.45 -15.48 16.29
CA ASP A 125 -11.80 -15.91 16.67
C ASP A 125 -12.91 -15.18 15.90
N THR A 126 -12.65 -14.87 14.63
CA THR A 126 -13.65 -14.30 13.70
C THR A 126 -13.77 -15.13 12.43
N VAL A 127 -14.67 -14.73 11.53
CA VAL A 127 -14.96 -15.43 10.27
C VAL A 127 -13.88 -15.22 9.20
N GLU A 128 -12.98 -14.24 9.40
CA GLU A 128 -11.89 -13.91 8.46
C GLU A 128 -10.86 -15.03 8.25
#